data_AF-A0A1I3FDY5-F1
#
_entry.id   AF-A0A1I3FDY5-F1
#
_cell.length_a   1.000
_cell.length_b   1.000
_cell.length_c   1.000
_cell.angle_alpha   90.00
_cell.angle_beta   90.00
_cell.angle_gamma   90.00
#
_symmetry.space_group_name_H-M   'P 1'
#
loop_
_entity.id
_entity.type
_entity.pdbx_description
1 polymer ?
#
loop_
_entity_poly.entity_id
_entity_poly.type
_entity_poly.pdbx_seq_one_letter_code
_entity_poly.pdbx_strand_id
1 'polypeptide(L)'
;MFVPSAESLMSALNSNKSVLDGNGQVKIPARLLKMLLQIALSAAEFDEDSYLRENADVAKAIARGEVESARLHYIGFGYFEGRRGGGPSVDNDWYLSQYPDVAAAVREGKIKSAETHFHAIGGGEGRCPAPEYEGDAAQWKSAIKGT
;
A
#
# COMPACT_ATOMS: atom_id res chain seq x y z
N MET A 1 -10.86 0.61 -18.78
CA MET A 1 -10.21 -0.67 -18.45
C MET A 1 -11.21 -1.79 -18.66
N PHE A 2 -10.80 -2.88 -19.29
CA PHE A 2 -11.65 -4.07 -19.41
C PHE A 2 -11.29 -5.05 -18.28
N VAL A 3 -12.29 -5.50 -17.53
CA VAL A 3 -12.15 -6.54 -16.51
C VAL A 3 -13.11 -7.68 -16.90
N PRO A 4 -12.65 -8.93 -17.01
CA PRO A 4 -13.53 -10.06 -17.31
C PRO A 4 -14.58 -10.21 -16.21
N SER A 5 -15.69 -10.88 -16.52
CA SER A 5 -16.71 -11.17 -15.51
C SER A 5 -16.10 -11.99 -14.37
N ALA A 6 -16.67 -11.86 -13.16
CA ALA A 6 -16.24 -12.64 -12.00
C ALA A 6 -16.27 -14.15 -12.30
N GLU A 7 -17.29 -14.62 -13.02
CA GLU A 7 -17.40 -16.02 -13.41
C GLU A 7 -16.27 -16.48 -14.33
N SER A 8 -15.97 -15.72 -15.39
CA SER A 8 -14.87 -16.05 -16.31
C SER A 8 -13.51 -15.99 -15.61
N LEU A 9 -13.30 -15.03 -14.72
CA LEU A 9 -12.07 -14.93 -13.94
C LEU A 9 -11.91 -16.13 -12.99
N MET A 10 -12.97 -16.49 -12.26
CA MET A 10 -12.93 -17.62 -11.34
C MET A 10 -12.71 -18.94 -12.06
N SER A 11 -13.35 -19.14 -13.21
CA SER A 11 -13.12 -20.31 -14.07
C SER A 11 -11.65 -20.41 -14.49
N ALA A 12 -11.04 -19.30 -14.94
CA ALA A 12 -9.62 -19.26 -15.32
C ALA A 12 -8.66 -19.55 -14.14
N LEU A 13 -9.10 -19.28 -12.91
CA LEU A 13 -8.35 -19.55 -11.68
C LEU A 13 -8.61 -20.95 -11.11
N ASN A 14 -9.34 -21.81 -11.83
CA ASN A 14 -9.79 -23.13 -11.35
C ASN A 14 -10.56 -23.03 -10.01
N SER A 15 -11.42 -22.02 -9.91
CA SER A 15 -12.21 -21.71 -8.71
C SER A 15 -13.64 -21.31 -9.08
N ASN A 16 -14.45 -20.93 -8.10
CA ASN A 16 -15.84 -20.52 -8.29
C ASN A 16 -16.18 -19.29 -7.45
N LYS A 17 -17.27 -18.59 -7.80
CA LYS A 17 -17.63 -17.34 -7.14
C LYS A 17 -17.88 -17.50 -5.63
N SER A 18 -18.40 -18.63 -5.16
CA SER A 18 -18.70 -18.79 -3.72
C SER A 18 -17.45 -18.76 -2.84
N VAL A 19 -16.26 -18.94 -3.40
CA VAL A 19 -15.00 -18.73 -2.68
C VAL A 19 -14.79 -17.27 -2.29
N LEU A 20 -15.35 -16.31 -3.04
CA LEU A 20 -15.27 -14.87 -2.74
C LEU A 20 -16.20 -14.43 -1.61
N ASP A 21 -17.26 -15.19 -1.36
CA ASP A 21 -18.29 -14.86 -0.36
C ASP A 21 -17.96 -15.42 1.04
N GLY A 22 -16.82 -16.12 1.18
CA GLY A 22 -16.37 -16.71 2.45
C GLY A 22 -14.85 -16.61 2.62
N ASN A 23 -14.30 -17.32 3.61
CA ASN A 23 -12.87 -17.25 3.96
C ASN A 23 -11.98 -18.17 3.10
N GLY A 24 -12.42 -18.49 1.88
CA GLY A 24 -11.70 -19.37 0.97
C GLY A 24 -10.53 -18.66 0.30
N GLN A 25 -9.53 -19.44 -0.15
CA GLN A 25 -8.35 -18.90 -0.83
C GLN A 25 -8.34 -19.27 -2.31
N VAL A 26 -7.85 -18.35 -3.15
CA VAL A 26 -7.71 -18.56 -4.60
C VAL A 26 -6.24 -18.48 -4.97
N LYS A 27 -5.71 -19.52 -5.62
CA LYS A 27 -4.36 -19.51 -6.17
C LYS A 27 -4.34 -18.67 -7.45
N ILE A 28 -3.64 -17.55 -7.43
CA ILE A 28 -3.54 -16.63 -8.58
C ILE A 28 -2.14 -16.65 -9.21
N PRO A 29 -2.01 -16.51 -10.55
CA PRO A 29 -0.73 -16.29 -11.19
C PRO A 29 -0.06 -14.99 -10.69
N ALA A 30 1.24 -15.01 -10.44
CA ALA A 30 1.98 -13.83 -9.95
C ALA A 30 1.82 -12.60 -10.87
N ARG A 31 1.74 -12.81 -12.19
CA ARG A 31 1.49 -11.72 -13.16
C ARG A 31 0.11 -11.09 -12.99
N LEU A 32 -0.91 -11.90 -12.67
CA LEU A 32 -2.26 -11.39 -12.40
C LEU A 32 -2.28 -10.57 -11.10
N LEU A 33 -1.64 -11.08 -10.03
CA LEU A 33 -1.50 -10.32 -8.78
C LEU A 33 -0.79 -8.99 -9.02
N LYS A 34 0.35 -9.00 -9.73
CA LYS A 34 1.08 -7.77 -10.08
C LYS A 34 0.20 -6.79 -10.84
N MET A 35 -0.54 -7.25 -11.84
CA MET A 35 -1.45 -6.40 -12.61
C MET A 35 -2.54 -5.78 -11.73
N LEU A 36 -3.19 -6.56 -10.87
CA LEU A 36 -4.24 -6.06 -9.97
C LEU A 36 -3.70 -5.01 -8.98
N LEU A 37 -2.49 -5.21 -8.46
CA LEU A 37 -1.82 -4.22 -7.62
C LEU A 37 -1.51 -2.93 -8.39
N GLN A 38 -1.02 -3.03 -9.62
CA GLN A 38 -0.77 -1.85 -10.46
C GLN A 38 -2.05 -1.07 -10.76
N ILE A 39 -3.17 -1.77 -10.97
CA ILE A 39 -4.48 -1.15 -11.14
C ILE A 39 -4.89 -0.39 -9.86
N ALA A 40 -4.79 -1.03 -8.70
CA ALA A 40 -5.10 -0.38 -7.42
C ALA A 40 -4.23 0.86 -7.18
N LEU A 41 -2.92 0.77 -7.42
CA LEU A 41 -1.98 1.87 -7.28
C LEU A 41 -2.23 3.01 -8.28
N SER A 42 -2.77 2.72 -9.46
CA SER A 42 -3.12 3.75 -10.44
C SER A 42 -4.25 4.67 -9.96
N ALA A 43 -5.12 4.16 -9.08
CA ALA A 43 -6.21 4.91 -8.46
C ALA A 43 -5.82 5.54 -7.12
N ALA A 44 -4.67 5.15 -6.55
CA ALA A 44 -4.20 5.67 -5.28
C ALA A 44 -3.65 7.11 -5.42
N GLU A 45 -3.72 7.84 -4.32
CA GLU A 45 -3.03 9.12 -4.16
C GLU A 45 -1.51 8.91 -4.31
N PHE A 46 -0.87 9.90 -4.92
CA PHE A 46 0.56 9.87 -5.20
C PHE A 46 1.10 11.29 -5.05
N ASP A 47 2.10 11.47 -4.19
CA ASP A 47 2.81 12.73 -4.01
C ASP A 47 4.09 12.69 -4.84
N GLU A 48 4.01 13.26 -6.04
CA GLU A 48 5.11 13.28 -7.00
C GLU A 48 6.32 14.08 -6.49
N ASP A 49 6.07 15.22 -5.83
CA ASP A 49 7.14 16.09 -5.34
C ASP A 49 7.91 15.42 -4.21
N SER A 50 7.21 14.77 -3.27
CA SER A 50 7.87 13.97 -2.23
C SER A 50 8.60 12.78 -2.82
N TYR A 51 7.98 12.07 -3.76
CA TYR A 51 8.61 10.93 -4.43
C TYR A 51 9.94 11.31 -5.08
N LEU A 52 9.98 12.40 -5.84
CA LEU A 52 11.20 12.82 -6.54
C LEU A 52 12.26 13.39 -5.60
N ARG A 53 11.87 14.02 -4.48
CA ARG A 53 12.82 14.44 -3.43
C ARG A 53 13.50 13.25 -2.77
N GLU A 54 12.78 12.16 -2.53
CA GLU A 54 13.32 10.94 -1.90
C GLU A 54 14.06 10.04 -2.89
N ASN A 55 13.73 10.13 -4.19
CA ASN A 55 14.22 9.23 -5.24
C ASN A 55 14.95 10.00 -6.34
N ALA A 56 16.12 10.57 -5.99
CA ALA A 56 16.93 11.38 -6.91
C ALA A 56 17.41 10.62 -8.17
N ASP A 57 17.48 9.29 -8.13
CA ASP A 57 17.75 8.44 -9.29
C ASP A 57 16.60 8.49 -10.31
N VAL A 58 15.36 8.46 -9.85
CA VAL A 58 14.16 8.58 -10.70
C VAL A 58 14.07 9.96 -11.33
N ALA A 59 14.30 11.02 -10.53
CA ALA A 59 14.34 12.39 -11.03
C ALA A 59 15.36 12.56 -12.19
N LYS A 60 16.54 11.96 -12.05
CA LYS A 60 17.56 11.96 -13.11
C LYS A 60 17.15 11.14 -14.33
N ALA A 61 16.52 9.99 -14.14
CA ALA A 61 16.04 9.15 -15.24
C ALA A 61 14.95 9.86 -16.07
N ILE A 62 14.04 10.58 -15.39
CA ILE A 62 13.03 11.43 -16.06
C ILE A 62 13.70 12.55 -16.85
N ALA A 63 14.67 13.25 -16.25
CA ALA A 63 15.40 14.32 -16.95
C ALA A 63 16.18 13.82 -18.20
N ARG A 64 16.56 12.54 -18.22
CA ARG A 64 17.18 11.88 -19.39
C ARG A 64 16.17 11.29 -20.39
N GLY A 65 14.87 11.32 -20.09
CA GLY A 65 13.82 10.72 -20.91
C GLY A 65 13.78 9.19 -20.87
N GLU A 66 14.43 8.55 -19.89
CA GLU A 66 14.45 7.09 -19.71
C GLU A 66 13.18 6.59 -19.02
N VAL A 67 12.55 7.46 -18.24
CA VAL A 67 11.31 7.20 -17.50
C VAL A 67 10.34 8.33 -17.84
N GLU A 68 9.11 7.96 -18.20
CA GLU A 68 8.11 8.94 -18.65
C GLU A 68 7.60 9.83 -17.52
N SER A 69 7.37 9.28 -16.32
CA SER A 69 6.95 10.06 -15.14
C SER A 69 7.23 9.34 -13.83
N ALA A 70 7.24 10.10 -12.73
CA ALA A 70 7.39 9.57 -11.37
C ALA A 70 6.29 8.55 -11.03
N ARG A 71 5.04 8.88 -11.39
CA ARG A 71 3.88 8.01 -11.17
C ARG A 71 4.03 6.67 -11.90
N LEU A 72 4.45 6.70 -13.16
CA LEU A 72 4.67 5.47 -13.93
C LEU A 72 5.81 4.63 -13.36
N HIS A 73 6.90 5.28 -12.93
CA HIS A 73 7.97 4.58 -12.22
C HIS A 73 7.46 3.91 -10.95
N TYR A 74 6.69 4.63 -10.12
CA TYR A 74 6.17 4.08 -8.87
C TYR A 74 5.26 2.88 -9.08
N ILE A 75 4.29 2.97 -10.00
CA ILE A 75 3.36 1.87 -10.33
C ILE A 75 4.11 0.68 -10.95
N GLY A 76 5.09 0.93 -11.82
CA GLY A 76 5.84 -0.11 -12.53
C GLY A 76 6.85 -0.85 -11.65
N PHE A 77 7.54 -0.10 -10.79
CA PHE A 77 8.76 -0.51 -10.11
C PHE A 77 8.76 -0.07 -8.65
N GLY A 78 8.58 1.22 -8.37
CA GLY A 78 8.85 1.80 -7.05
C GLY A 78 8.09 1.13 -5.90
N TYR A 79 6.79 0.85 -6.05
CA TYR A 79 6.02 0.14 -5.03
C TYR A 79 6.61 -1.26 -4.73
N PHE A 80 7.00 -1.99 -5.77
CA PHE A 80 7.57 -3.34 -5.64
C PHE A 80 9.01 -3.32 -5.13
N GLU A 81 9.70 -2.19 -5.23
CA GLU A 81 11.01 -1.93 -4.63
C GLU A 81 10.91 -1.45 -3.17
N GLY A 82 9.69 -1.29 -2.63
CA GLY A 82 9.45 -0.77 -1.28
C GLY A 82 9.64 0.75 -1.16
N ARG A 83 9.74 1.47 -2.29
CA ARG A 83 9.75 2.94 -2.29
C ARG A 83 8.36 3.45 -1.94
N ARG A 84 8.29 4.62 -1.32
CA ARG A 84 7.03 5.25 -0.93
C ARG A 84 6.62 6.24 -2.01
N GLY A 85 5.46 6.07 -2.62
CA GLY A 85 4.90 6.99 -3.62
C GLY A 85 3.91 8.00 -3.05
N GLY A 86 3.75 7.99 -1.73
CA GLY A 86 2.58 8.54 -1.05
C GLY A 86 2.01 7.48 -0.13
N GLY A 87 0.78 7.70 0.32
CA GLY A 87 0.15 6.88 1.34
C GLY A 87 -0.60 7.77 2.32
N PRO A 88 -1.33 7.15 3.25
CA PRO A 88 -2.13 7.89 4.20
C PRO A 88 -1.26 8.83 5.03
N SER A 89 -1.74 10.05 5.24
CA SER A 89 -1.13 10.95 6.22
C SER A 89 -1.25 10.35 7.62
N VAL A 90 -0.21 10.54 8.42
CA VAL A 90 -0.20 10.05 9.81
C VAL A 90 -0.62 11.19 10.71
N ASP A 91 -1.77 11.05 11.38
CA ASP A 91 -2.14 11.94 12.47
C ASP A 91 -1.27 11.59 13.68
N ASN A 92 -0.25 12.40 13.94
CA ASN A 92 0.74 12.10 14.96
C ASN A 92 0.12 11.99 16.36
N ASP A 93 -0.76 12.91 16.73
CA ASP A 93 -1.31 12.93 18.10
C ASP A 93 -2.30 11.78 18.30
N TRP A 94 -3.17 11.55 17.32
CA TRP A 94 -4.06 10.41 17.35
C TRP A 94 -3.27 9.09 17.35
N TYR A 95 -2.30 8.92 16.45
CA TYR A 95 -1.53 7.68 16.35
C TYR A 95 -0.80 7.35 17.66
N LEU A 96 -0.17 8.33 18.30
CA LEU A 96 0.50 8.12 19.58
C LEU A 96 -0.50 7.84 20.72
N SER A 97 -1.72 8.39 20.66
CA SER A 97 -2.79 8.03 21.60
C SER A 97 -3.29 6.59 21.42
N GLN A 98 -3.37 6.10 20.16
CA GLN A 98 -3.83 4.76 19.83
C GLN A 98 -2.78 3.68 20.10
N TYR A 99 -1.50 4.05 20.00
CA TYR A 99 -0.38 3.13 20.12
C TYR A 99 0.58 3.56 21.24
N PRO A 100 0.27 3.22 22.51
CA PRO A 100 1.08 3.62 23.67
C PRO A 100 2.52 3.12 23.64
N ASP A 101 2.77 1.97 22.99
CA ASP A 101 4.11 1.42 22.76
C ASP A 101 4.96 2.35 21.89
N VAL A 102 4.36 2.94 20.85
CA VAL A 102 5.02 3.92 19.97
C VAL A 102 5.22 5.24 20.71
N ALA A 103 4.24 5.70 21.48
CA ALA A 103 4.36 6.89 22.30
C ALA A 103 5.50 6.79 23.32
N ALA A 104 5.68 5.61 23.94
CA ALA A 104 6.82 5.35 24.81
C ALA A 104 8.15 5.41 24.03
N ALA A 105 8.24 4.75 22.87
CA ALA A 105 9.45 4.75 22.05
C ALA A 105 9.85 6.15 21.55
N VAL A 106 8.88 7.01 21.20
CA VAL A 106 9.13 8.40 20.82
C VAL A 106 9.64 9.22 22.02
N ARG A 107 9.01 9.07 23.19
CA ARG A 107 9.40 9.78 24.42
C ARG A 107 10.81 9.39 24.90
N GLU A 108 11.19 8.14 24.69
CA GLU A 108 12.53 7.63 24.98
C GLU A 108 13.56 7.99 23.90
N GLY A 109 13.15 8.66 22.83
CA GLY A 109 14.04 9.05 21.72
C GLY A 109 14.49 7.88 20.83
N LYS A 110 13.88 6.70 20.96
CA LYS A 110 14.20 5.53 20.13
C LYS A 110 13.68 5.67 18.69
N ILE A 111 12.58 6.39 18.51
CA ILE A 111 11.98 6.71 17.21
C ILE A 111 11.67 8.19 17.16
N LYS A 112 11.81 8.82 15.98
CA LYS A 112 11.67 10.28 15.83
C LYS A 112 10.21 10.77 15.89
N SER A 113 9.26 10.00 15.37
CA SER A 113 7.87 10.42 15.24
C SER A 113 6.92 9.24 15.00
N ALA A 114 5.61 9.47 15.12
CA ALA A 114 4.59 8.50 14.70
C ALA A 114 4.74 8.13 13.23
N GLU A 115 4.97 9.11 12.36
CA GLU A 115 5.20 8.93 10.93
C GLU A 115 6.40 8.00 10.66
N THR A 116 7.51 8.21 11.38
CA THR A 116 8.69 7.34 11.29
C THR A 116 8.34 5.91 11.66
N HIS A 117 7.58 5.70 12.74
CA HIS A 117 7.17 4.37 13.15
C HIS A 117 6.20 3.73 12.15
N PHE A 118 5.13 4.44 11.77
CA PHE A 118 4.10 3.95 10.88
C PHE A 118 4.72 3.45 9.57
N HIS A 119 5.56 4.26 8.95
CA HIS A 119 6.09 3.86 7.66
C HIS A 119 7.24 2.84 7.71
N ALA A 120 7.90 2.66 8.86
CA ALA A 120 8.94 1.64 9.02
C ALA A 120 8.39 0.29 9.47
N ILE A 121 7.34 0.31 10.30
CA ILE A 121 6.85 -0.86 11.04
C ILE A 121 5.32 -0.89 11.01
N GLY A 122 4.67 0.18 11.46
CA GLY A 122 3.23 0.18 11.77
C GLY A 122 2.32 -0.19 10.58
N GLY A 123 2.59 0.30 9.39
CA GLY A 123 1.83 -0.03 8.18
C GLY A 123 1.94 -1.51 7.82
N GLY A 124 3.12 -2.11 7.98
CA GLY A 124 3.33 -3.55 7.78
C GLY A 124 2.62 -4.41 8.83
N GLU A 125 2.42 -3.88 10.03
CA GLU A 125 1.62 -4.51 11.09
C GLU A 125 0.11 -4.31 10.90
N GLY A 126 -0.31 -3.52 9.90
CA GLY A 126 -1.71 -3.14 9.69
C GLY A 126 -2.24 -2.15 10.73
N ARG A 127 -1.37 -1.33 11.33
CA ARG A 127 -1.79 -0.23 12.21
C ARG A 127 -2.46 0.86 11.38
N CYS A 128 -3.49 1.48 11.95
CA CYS A 128 -4.20 2.57 11.32
C CYS A 128 -3.39 3.87 11.51
N PRO A 129 -3.14 4.68 10.46
CA PRO A 129 -2.35 5.90 10.56
C PRO A 129 -3.11 7.12 11.08
N ALA A 130 -4.44 7.17 10.89
CA ALA A 130 -5.30 8.29 11.32
C ALA A 130 -6.78 7.83 11.38
N PRO A 131 -7.68 8.52 12.11
CA PRO A 131 -9.08 8.11 12.28
C PRO A 131 -9.83 7.84 10.96
N GLU A 132 -9.58 8.66 9.95
CA GLU A 132 -10.21 8.56 8.63
C GLU A 132 -9.90 7.25 7.89
N TYR A 133 -8.81 6.57 8.27
CA TYR A 133 -8.39 5.30 7.67
C TYR A 133 -8.81 4.07 8.50
N GLU A 134 -9.56 4.23 9.58
CA GLU A 134 -9.98 3.10 10.42
C GLU A 134 -10.78 2.05 9.64
N GLY A 135 -11.65 2.51 8.74
CA GLY A 135 -12.43 1.65 7.84
C GLY A 135 -11.53 0.82 6.92
N ASP A 136 -10.58 1.48 6.24
CA ASP A 136 -9.65 0.81 5.33
C ASP A 136 -8.73 -0.16 6.09
N ALA A 137 -8.17 0.26 7.22
CA ALA A 137 -7.30 -0.57 8.05
C ALA A 137 -8.02 -1.83 8.56
N ALA A 138 -9.30 -1.71 8.95
CA ALA A 138 -10.12 -2.84 9.35
C ALA A 138 -10.37 -3.81 8.18
N GLN A 139 -10.70 -3.28 7.00
CA GLN A 139 -10.90 -4.10 5.79
C GLN A 139 -9.64 -4.86 5.41
N TRP A 140 -8.48 -4.19 5.36
CA TRP A 140 -7.20 -4.83 5.07
C TRP A 140 -6.84 -5.90 6.08
N LYS A 141 -7.03 -5.63 7.37
CA LYS A 141 -6.76 -6.60 8.44
C LYS A 141 -7.64 -7.85 8.33
N SER A 142 -8.93 -7.68 8.05
CA SER A 142 -9.85 -8.80 7.82
C SER A 142 -9.49 -9.59 6.56
N ALA A 143 -9.22 -8.89 5.44
CA ALA A 143 -8.87 -9.52 4.16
C ALA A 143 -7.57 -10.32 4.23
N ILE A 144 -6.56 -9.85 4.97
CA ILE A 144 -5.26 -10.54 5.12
C ILE A 144 -5.38 -11.74 6.09
N LYS A 145 -6.13 -11.59 7.19
CA LYS A 145 -6.24 -12.63 8.22
C LYS A 145 -7.32 -13.67 7.93
N GLY A 146 -8.25 -13.38 7.03
CA GLY A 146 -9.41 -14.25 6.75
C GLY A 146 -10.34 -14.40 7.96
N THR A 147 -10.48 -13.33 8.77
CA THR A 147 -11.31 -13.29 9.98
C THR A 147 -12.38 -12.21 9.89
#